data_AF-A0A2P2MK37-F1
#
_entry.id   AF-A0A2P2MK37-F1
#
_cell.length_a   1.000
_cell.length_b   1.000
_cell.length_c   1.000
_cell.angle_alpha   90.00
_cell.angle_beta   90.00
_cell.angle_gamma   90.00
#
_symmetry.space_group_name_H-M   'P 1'
#
loop_
_entity.id
_entity.type
_entity.pdbx_description
1 polymer ?
#
loop_
_entity_poly.entity_id
_entity_poly.type
_entity_poly.pdbx_seq_one_letter_code
_entity_poly.pdbx_strand_id
1 'polypeptide(L)'
;MVRGYLPVINTLAKGLDIHLRHRVTKIVRHYNGVKVTVENGETFMADAAIITVPLGVLKSETITFEPKLPAWKEDAINDLGVGIENKIVLHFDKVFWPNVEFLGVVAETSYSCSYFLNLHKATGHSVLVYMPSGQLARDIEKMSDEAAANFAFMQLKKILPNASTPIQHLVSRWGSDVNTLGSYSYDAVGKPHDLYERLRIPVDNLFFAGEATSMSYPGSVHGAFSTGLMAAEDCRMRVLERYGELDLFQPVMGEEASVSVPLLISRM
;
A
#
# COMPACT_ATOMS: atom_id res chain seq x y z
N MET A 1 10.21 -13.78 4.00
CA MET A 1 11.04 -12.85 3.20
C MET A 1 12.02 -12.14 4.13
N VAL A 2 13.26 -12.62 4.23
CA VAL A 2 14.26 -12.15 5.24
C VAL A 2 14.73 -10.71 5.01
N ARG A 3 14.61 -10.19 3.77
CA ARG A 3 15.12 -8.86 3.36
C ARG A 3 14.01 -7.79 3.20
N GLY A 4 12.78 -8.08 3.61
CA GLY A 4 11.62 -7.21 3.36
C GLY A 4 11.30 -7.04 1.85
N TYR A 5 10.30 -6.20 1.55
CA TYR A 5 9.83 -5.98 0.16
C TYR A 5 10.72 -5.04 -0.67
N LEU A 6 11.60 -4.25 -0.05
CA LEU A 6 12.41 -3.25 -0.74
C LEU A 6 13.24 -3.81 -1.93
N PRO A 7 13.89 -4.98 -1.84
CA PRO A 7 14.60 -5.55 -2.99
C PRO A 7 13.70 -5.88 -4.18
N VAL A 8 12.44 -6.22 -3.96
CA VAL A 8 11.46 -6.46 -5.03
C VAL A 8 11.16 -5.14 -5.74
N ILE A 9 10.85 -4.09 -4.97
CA ILE A 9 10.59 -2.74 -5.51
C ILE A 9 11.80 -2.23 -6.29
N ASN A 10 13.00 -2.32 -5.71
CA ASN A 10 14.24 -1.90 -6.37
C ASN A 10 14.52 -2.68 -7.66
N THR A 11 14.08 -3.93 -7.77
CA THR A 11 14.25 -4.71 -8.99
C THR A 11 13.27 -4.26 -10.07
N LEU A 12 12.00 -4.04 -9.71
CA LEU A 12 10.97 -3.54 -10.63
C LEU A 12 11.26 -2.12 -11.14
N ALA A 13 11.93 -1.29 -10.33
CA ALA A 13 12.26 0.09 -10.67
C ALA A 13 13.45 0.23 -11.64
N LYS A 14 14.22 -0.84 -11.90
CA LYS A 14 15.44 -0.75 -12.72
C LYS A 14 15.13 -0.34 -14.16
N GLY A 15 15.82 0.69 -14.64
CA GLY A 15 15.70 1.17 -16.02
C GLY A 15 14.44 1.97 -16.32
N LEU A 16 13.59 2.22 -15.31
CA LEU A 16 12.43 3.09 -15.45
C LEU A 16 12.81 4.56 -15.24
N ASP A 17 12.14 5.45 -15.97
CA ASP A 17 12.22 6.89 -15.72
C ASP A 17 11.32 7.26 -14.53
N ILE A 18 11.92 7.48 -13.35
CA ILE A 18 11.22 7.73 -12.10
C ILE A 18 11.59 9.10 -11.55
N HIS A 19 10.59 9.99 -11.51
CA HIS A 19 10.72 11.35 -11.01
C HIS A 19 10.31 11.43 -9.54
N LEU A 20 11.28 11.32 -8.62
CA LEU A 20 11.03 11.49 -7.17
C LEU A 20 10.80 12.96 -6.82
N ARG A 21 10.07 13.23 -5.73
CA ARG A 21 9.70 14.59 -5.27
C ARG A 21 8.87 15.40 -6.29
N HIS A 22 8.10 14.70 -7.13
CA HIS A 22 7.17 15.29 -8.10
C HIS A 22 5.73 14.96 -7.68
N ARG A 23 5.26 15.60 -6.60
CA ARG A 23 3.89 15.37 -6.14
C ARG A 23 2.92 15.98 -7.13
N VAL A 24 2.05 15.14 -7.70
CA VAL A 24 0.98 15.57 -8.61
C VAL A 24 -0.08 16.33 -7.83
N THR A 25 -0.53 17.46 -8.37
CA THR A 25 -1.59 18.31 -7.78
C THR A 25 -2.79 18.46 -8.70
N LYS A 26 -2.61 18.27 -10.01
CA LYS A 26 -3.69 18.42 -10.99
C LYS A 26 -3.50 17.50 -12.19
N ILE A 27 -4.61 16.92 -12.65
CA ILE A 27 -4.68 16.03 -13.81
C ILE A 27 -5.80 16.55 -14.71
N VAL A 28 -5.43 17.05 -15.89
CA VAL A 28 -6.37 17.50 -16.92
C VAL A 28 -6.42 16.46 -18.03
N ARG A 29 -7.58 15.87 -18.24
CA ARG A 29 -7.83 14.93 -19.33
C ARG A 29 -8.47 15.66 -20.51
N HIS A 30 -7.90 15.43 -21.69
CA HIS A 30 -8.38 15.91 -22.97
C HIS A 30 -8.78 14.70 -23.82
N TYR A 31 -9.55 14.93 -24.89
CA TYR A 31 -9.93 13.88 -25.86
C TYR A 31 -8.73 13.06 -26.36
N ASN A 32 -7.55 13.71 -26.43
CA ASN A 32 -6.34 13.18 -27.04
C ASN A 32 -5.13 13.05 -26.11
N GLY A 33 -5.32 13.11 -24.79
CA GLY A 33 -4.19 12.99 -23.87
C GLY A 33 -4.49 13.44 -22.44
N VAL A 34 -3.49 13.32 -21.60
CA VAL A 34 -3.50 13.73 -20.19
C VAL A 34 -2.38 14.73 -19.97
N LYS A 35 -2.71 15.82 -19.30
CA LYS A 35 -1.74 16.78 -18.75
C LYS A 35 -1.68 16.61 -17.24
N VAL A 36 -0.51 16.32 -16.72
CA VAL A 36 -0.24 16.16 -15.28
C VAL A 36 0.58 17.36 -14.81
N THR A 37 0.10 18.07 -13.80
CA THR A 37 0.82 19.18 -13.15
C THR A 37 1.26 18.75 -11.75
N VAL A 38 2.51 19.07 -11.40
CA VAL A 38 3.11 18.78 -10.10
C VAL A 38 3.27 20.05 -9.25
N GLU A 39 3.56 19.92 -7.95
CA GLU A 39 3.62 21.04 -6.97
C GLU A 39 4.51 22.21 -7.39
N ASN A 40 5.62 21.96 -8.09
CA ASN A 40 6.53 23.01 -8.56
C ASN A 40 6.02 23.77 -9.81
N GLY A 41 4.85 23.39 -10.36
CA GLY A 41 4.25 23.96 -11.56
C GLY A 41 4.69 23.30 -12.87
N GLU A 42 5.63 22.36 -12.85
CA GLU A 42 6.04 21.59 -14.01
C GLU A 42 4.89 20.70 -14.52
N THR A 43 4.87 20.46 -15.83
CA THR A 43 3.80 19.71 -16.47
C THR A 43 4.31 18.63 -17.41
N PHE A 44 3.69 17.46 -17.31
CA PHE A 44 3.95 16.30 -18.16
C PHE A 44 2.74 16.04 -19.06
N MET A 45 3.00 15.61 -20.29
CA MET A 45 1.97 15.26 -21.28
C MET A 45 2.13 13.79 -21.65
N ALA A 46 1.02 13.06 -21.73
CA ALA A 46 0.99 11.67 -22.17
C ALA A 46 -0.34 11.36 -22.87
N ASP A 47 -0.43 10.25 -23.59
CA ASP A 47 -1.70 9.81 -24.19
C ASP A 47 -2.71 9.29 -23.16
N ALA A 48 -2.20 8.67 -22.11
CA ALA A 48 -2.96 8.10 -21.00
C ALA A 48 -2.15 8.20 -19.69
N ALA A 49 -2.83 8.05 -18.56
CA ALA A 49 -2.22 8.00 -17.23
C ALA A 49 -2.78 6.84 -16.40
N ILE A 50 -1.91 6.15 -15.67
CA ILE A 50 -2.30 5.14 -14.68
C ILE A 50 -2.16 5.77 -13.30
N ILE A 51 -3.28 5.90 -12.59
CA ILE A 51 -3.38 6.48 -11.26
C ILE A 51 -3.21 5.38 -10.23
N THR A 52 -2.12 5.45 -9.47
CA THR A 52 -1.76 4.46 -8.44
C THR A 52 -1.61 5.06 -7.04
N VAL A 53 -2.05 6.31 -6.86
CA VAL A 53 -2.00 6.97 -5.55
C VAL A 53 -2.90 6.25 -4.54
N PRO A 54 -2.53 6.21 -3.25
CA PRO A 54 -3.34 5.54 -2.24
C PRO A 54 -4.75 6.10 -2.12
N LEU A 55 -5.71 5.25 -1.70
CA LEU A 55 -7.11 5.65 -1.52
C LEU A 55 -7.25 6.84 -0.56
N GLY A 56 -6.41 6.93 0.49
CA GLY A 56 -6.39 8.08 1.40
C GLY A 56 -6.05 9.39 0.69
N VAL A 57 -5.15 9.37 -0.30
CA VAL A 57 -4.81 10.54 -1.13
C VAL A 57 -5.98 10.92 -2.04
N LEU A 58 -6.63 9.95 -2.69
CA LEU A 58 -7.83 10.21 -3.50
C LEU A 58 -8.94 10.88 -2.69
N LYS A 59 -9.19 10.39 -1.47
CA LYS A 59 -10.19 10.95 -0.52
C LYS A 59 -9.84 12.35 -0.02
N SER A 60 -8.57 12.72 0.00
CA SER A 60 -8.14 14.02 0.49
C SER A 60 -8.39 15.17 -0.48
N GLU A 61 -8.76 14.85 -1.73
CA GLU A 61 -8.97 15.81 -2.82
C GLU A 61 -7.76 16.72 -3.11
N THR A 62 -6.56 16.30 -2.69
CA THR A 62 -5.30 17.03 -2.94
C THR A 62 -4.89 17.01 -4.41
N ILE A 63 -5.46 16.10 -5.21
CA ILE A 63 -5.29 16.03 -6.67
C ILE A 63 -6.59 16.50 -7.33
N THR A 64 -6.53 17.59 -8.08
CA THR A 64 -7.67 18.09 -8.86
C THR A 64 -7.77 17.35 -10.19
N PHE A 65 -8.92 16.73 -10.48
CA PHE A 65 -9.22 16.12 -11.77
C PHE A 65 -10.09 17.04 -12.63
N GLU A 66 -9.70 17.30 -13.88
CA GLU A 66 -10.44 18.16 -14.82
C GLU A 66 -10.69 17.48 -16.18
N PRO A 67 -11.96 17.27 -16.60
CA PRO A 67 -13.16 17.44 -15.78
C PRO A 67 -13.18 16.50 -14.57
N LYS A 68 -14.01 16.84 -13.56
CA LYS A 68 -14.22 16.02 -12.36
C LYS A 68 -14.50 14.57 -12.71
N LEU A 69 -14.12 13.66 -11.83
CA LEU A 69 -14.41 12.24 -12.00
C LEU A 69 -15.95 12.03 -12.01
N PRO A 70 -16.47 11.04 -12.74
CA PRO A 70 -17.89 10.73 -12.71
C PRO A 70 -18.38 10.40 -11.29
N ALA A 71 -19.64 10.71 -10.98
CA ALA A 71 -20.21 10.51 -9.64
C ALA A 71 -20.00 9.08 -9.11
N TRP A 72 -20.17 8.05 -9.94
CA TRP A 72 -19.96 6.66 -9.54
C TRP A 72 -18.53 6.34 -9.09
N LYS A 73 -17.53 7.10 -9.58
CA LYS A 73 -16.12 6.99 -9.19
C LYS A 73 -15.86 7.74 -7.89
N GLU A 74 -16.38 8.95 -7.76
CA GLU A 74 -16.29 9.74 -6.53
C GLU A 74 -16.98 9.00 -5.37
N ASP A 75 -18.15 8.40 -5.60
CA ASP A 75 -18.85 7.56 -4.63
C ASP A 75 -17.99 6.37 -4.19
N ALA A 76 -17.32 5.67 -5.13
CA ALA A 76 -16.43 4.57 -4.80
C ALA A 76 -15.23 5.01 -3.96
N ILE A 77 -14.61 6.14 -4.29
CA ILE A 77 -13.54 6.75 -3.51
C ILE A 77 -14.04 7.09 -2.09
N ASN A 78 -15.24 7.65 -1.97
CA ASN A 78 -15.80 8.11 -0.70
C ASN A 78 -16.32 6.98 0.19
N ASP A 79 -16.86 5.92 -0.40
CA ASP A 79 -17.51 4.84 0.34
C ASP A 79 -16.56 3.73 0.78
N LEU A 80 -15.44 3.52 0.09
CA LEU A 80 -14.39 2.62 0.59
C LEU A 80 -13.78 3.19 1.88
N GLY A 81 -13.53 2.33 2.87
CA GLY A 81 -12.84 2.71 4.10
C GLY A 81 -11.33 2.75 3.90
N VAL A 82 -10.62 3.57 4.68
CA VAL A 82 -9.16 3.54 4.80
C VAL A 82 -8.79 3.26 6.25
N GLY A 83 -8.16 2.11 6.47
CA GLY A 83 -7.69 1.67 7.78
C GLY A 83 -6.41 2.38 8.18
N ILE A 84 -6.10 2.34 9.47
CA ILE A 84 -4.82 2.81 10.02
C ILE A 84 -4.27 1.71 10.93
N GLU A 85 -3.09 1.23 10.58
CA GLU A 85 -2.25 0.32 11.34
C GLU A 85 -0.82 0.85 11.30
N ASN A 86 -0.26 1.14 12.47
CA ASN A 86 1.12 1.58 12.61
C ASN A 86 2.00 0.46 13.17
N LYS A 87 3.32 0.66 13.08
CA LYS A 87 4.34 -0.25 13.59
C LYS A 87 5.22 0.51 14.56
N ILE A 88 5.38 -0.03 15.76
CA ILE A 88 6.35 0.45 16.74
C ILE A 88 7.40 -0.64 16.91
N VAL A 89 8.56 -0.42 16.30
CA VAL A 89 9.70 -1.33 16.30
C VAL A 89 10.52 -1.06 17.56
N LEU A 90 10.77 -2.10 18.35
CA LEU A 90 11.60 -2.06 19.53
C LEU A 90 12.79 -3.00 19.34
N HIS A 91 13.99 -2.45 19.34
CA HIS A 91 15.25 -3.21 19.26
C HIS A 91 15.84 -3.38 20.66
N PHE A 92 16.26 -4.58 20.99
CA PHE A 92 16.82 -4.94 22.29
C PHE A 92 18.25 -5.46 22.16
N ASP A 93 19.03 -5.38 23.22
CA ASP A 93 20.39 -5.92 23.29
C ASP A 93 20.42 -7.45 23.12
N LYS A 94 19.45 -8.14 23.72
CA LYS A 94 19.34 -9.61 23.68
C LYS A 94 17.88 -10.07 23.63
N VAL A 95 17.69 -11.29 23.13
CA VAL A 95 16.39 -11.97 23.17
C VAL A 95 16.13 -12.46 24.60
N PHE A 96 15.00 -12.05 25.17
CA PHE A 96 14.53 -12.48 26.52
C PHE A 96 13.13 -13.09 26.50
N TRP A 97 12.49 -13.16 25.33
CA TRP A 97 11.15 -13.71 25.11
C TRP A 97 11.22 -15.16 24.60
N PRO A 98 10.15 -15.95 24.74
CA PRO A 98 10.11 -17.32 24.21
C PRO A 98 10.19 -17.36 22.68
N ASN A 99 10.58 -18.52 22.13
CA ASN A 99 10.72 -18.74 20.70
C ASN A 99 9.36 -18.92 19.97
N VAL A 100 8.56 -17.86 19.91
CA VAL A 100 7.22 -17.80 19.30
C VAL A 100 7.17 -16.80 18.14
N GLU A 101 6.18 -16.91 17.27
CA GLU A 101 5.94 -15.98 16.16
C GLU A 101 5.37 -14.64 16.65
N PHE A 102 4.45 -14.71 17.62
CA PHE A 102 3.73 -13.56 18.15
C PHE A 102 3.60 -13.63 19.67
N LEU A 103 3.58 -12.47 20.31
CA LEU A 103 3.24 -12.31 21.72
C LEU A 103 1.96 -11.48 21.82
N GLY A 104 0.85 -12.10 22.21
CA GLY A 104 -0.44 -11.43 22.31
C GLY A 104 -0.53 -10.53 23.55
N VAL A 105 -1.12 -9.35 23.39
CA VAL A 105 -1.49 -8.43 24.48
C VAL A 105 -2.99 -8.51 24.67
N VAL A 106 -3.41 -9.25 25.70
CA VAL A 106 -4.83 -9.40 26.05
C VAL A 106 -5.28 -8.19 26.87
N ALA A 107 -6.46 -7.66 26.54
CA ALA A 107 -7.08 -6.56 27.26
C ALA A 107 -8.59 -6.73 27.33
N GLU A 108 -9.23 -6.05 28.28
CA GLU A 108 -10.69 -6.08 28.49
C GLU A 108 -11.47 -5.45 27.33
N THR A 109 -10.84 -4.56 26.57
CA THR A 109 -11.46 -3.86 25.45
C THR A 109 -10.66 -4.05 24.17
N SER A 110 -11.36 -3.98 23.02
CA SER A 110 -10.74 -4.04 21.70
C SER A 110 -9.77 -2.90 21.43
N TYR A 111 -9.86 -1.78 22.18
CA TYR A 111 -8.93 -0.65 22.07
C TYR A 111 -7.49 -1.04 22.41
N SER A 112 -7.30 -1.84 23.46
CA SER A 112 -5.96 -2.19 23.98
C SER A 112 -5.47 -3.57 23.52
N CYS A 113 -6.33 -4.34 22.84
CA CYS A 113 -5.97 -5.65 22.30
C CYS A 113 -5.03 -5.46 21.11
N SER A 114 -3.84 -6.09 21.17
CA SER A 114 -2.82 -6.00 20.12
C SER A 114 -1.83 -7.15 20.28
N TYR A 115 -0.72 -7.14 19.55
CA TYR A 115 0.33 -8.14 19.64
C TYR A 115 1.69 -7.57 19.27
N PHE A 116 2.74 -8.28 19.67
CA PHE A 116 4.10 -8.08 19.16
C PHE A 116 4.42 -9.16 18.14
N LEU A 117 4.88 -8.76 16.97
CA LEU A 117 5.52 -9.64 16.00
C LEU A 117 6.99 -9.86 16.39
N ASN A 118 7.41 -11.12 16.46
CA ASN A 118 8.79 -11.49 16.73
C ASN A 118 9.63 -11.51 15.44
N LEU A 119 10.35 -10.41 15.16
CA LEU A 119 11.23 -10.35 13.98
C LEU A 119 12.55 -11.11 14.15
N HIS A 120 12.89 -11.56 15.36
CA HIS A 120 14.07 -12.41 15.55
C HIS A 120 13.97 -13.70 14.74
N LYS A 121 12.78 -14.34 14.69
CA LYS A 121 12.57 -15.54 13.87
C LYS A 121 12.81 -15.31 12.38
N ALA A 122 12.47 -14.13 11.87
CA ALA A 122 12.56 -13.83 10.44
C ALA A 122 13.92 -13.24 10.02
N THR A 123 14.63 -12.58 10.94
CA THR A 123 15.78 -11.72 10.60
C THR A 123 17.04 -12.00 11.43
N GLY A 124 16.94 -12.78 12.51
CA GLY A 124 18.02 -12.99 13.48
C GLY A 124 18.28 -11.82 14.43
N HIS A 125 17.65 -10.66 14.24
CA HIS A 125 17.85 -9.49 15.10
C HIS A 125 16.91 -9.51 16.31
N SER A 126 17.37 -9.03 17.47
CA SER A 126 16.59 -8.95 18.72
C SER A 126 15.51 -7.86 18.67
N VAL A 127 14.51 -8.04 17.80
CA VAL A 127 13.49 -7.03 17.48
C VAL A 127 12.09 -7.57 17.70
N LEU A 128 11.27 -6.80 18.42
CA LEU A 128 9.82 -6.97 18.50
C LEU A 128 9.12 -5.78 17.86
N VAL A 129 8.01 -6.02 17.16
CA VAL A 129 7.21 -4.95 16.55
C VAL A 129 5.81 -4.98 17.14
N TYR A 130 5.44 -3.93 17.87
CA TYR A 130 4.08 -3.73 18.35
C TYR A 130 3.20 -3.20 17.22
N MET A 131 1.98 -3.74 17.11
CA MET A 131 1.07 -3.52 15.98
C MET A 131 -0.21 -2.77 16.44
N PRO A 132 -0.16 -1.46 16.72
CA PRO A 132 -1.35 -0.67 17.00
C PRO A 132 -2.21 -0.50 15.74
N SER A 133 -3.52 -0.72 15.87
CA SER A 133 -4.49 -0.58 14.77
C SER A 133 -5.73 0.21 15.21
N GLY A 134 -6.52 0.66 14.24
CA GLY A 134 -7.81 1.31 14.49
C GLY A 134 -7.69 2.58 15.33
N GLN A 135 -8.50 2.69 16.38
CA GLN A 135 -8.50 3.88 17.24
C GLN A 135 -7.18 4.06 18.01
N LEU A 136 -6.55 2.96 18.45
CA LEU A 136 -5.25 3.03 19.11
C LEU A 136 -4.19 3.60 18.17
N ALA A 137 -4.15 3.15 16.90
CA ALA A 137 -3.21 3.70 15.93
C ALA A 137 -3.41 5.21 15.71
N ARG A 138 -4.66 5.68 15.64
CA ARG A 138 -4.99 7.12 15.52
C ARG A 138 -4.56 7.94 16.73
N ASP A 139 -4.55 7.35 17.92
CA ASP A 139 -4.07 8.04 19.11
C ASP A 139 -2.54 8.05 19.19
N ILE A 140 -1.88 6.96 18.78
CA ILE A 140 -0.42 6.90 18.62
C ILE A 140 0.09 7.96 17.62
N GLU A 141 -0.64 8.22 16.54
CA GLU A 141 -0.34 9.29 15.56
C GLU A 141 -0.22 10.69 16.18
N LYS A 142 -0.77 10.91 17.38
CA LYS A 142 -0.72 12.19 18.11
C LYS A 142 0.39 12.26 19.15
N MET A 143 1.03 11.13 19.48
CA MET A 143 2.11 11.05 20.47
C MET A 143 3.45 11.38 19.84
N SER A 144 4.46 11.76 20.64
CA SER A 144 5.85 11.73 20.17
C SER A 144 6.34 10.28 19.98
N ASP A 145 7.40 10.08 19.21
CA ASP A 145 7.96 8.74 18.97
C ASP A 145 8.42 8.08 20.28
N GLU A 146 9.03 8.85 21.19
CA GLU A 146 9.43 8.36 22.51
C GLU A 146 8.22 7.92 23.35
N ALA A 147 7.14 8.70 23.37
CA ALA A 147 5.93 8.35 24.11
C ALA A 147 5.25 7.11 23.53
N ALA A 148 5.20 6.98 22.20
CA ALA A 148 4.67 5.80 21.53
C ALA A 148 5.53 4.55 21.79
N ALA A 149 6.86 4.67 21.73
CA ALA A 149 7.79 3.59 22.05
C ALA A 149 7.66 3.15 23.51
N ASN A 150 7.56 4.11 24.44
CA ASN A 150 7.32 3.82 25.85
C ASN A 150 5.95 3.16 26.07
N PHE A 151 4.90 3.61 25.38
CA PHE A 151 3.58 2.95 25.43
C PHE A 151 3.68 1.48 25.02
N ALA A 152 4.32 1.19 23.88
CA ALA A 152 4.53 -0.19 23.43
C ALA A 152 5.36 -0.98 24.45
N PHE A 153 6.46 -0.42 24.96
CA PHE A 153 7.27 -1.08 25.98
C PHE A 153 6.49 -1.39 27.27
N MET A 154 5.59 -0.50 27.70
CA MET A 154 4.70 -0.76 28.83
C MET A 154 3.71 -1.89 28.56
N GLN A 155 3.20 -2.04 27.33
CA GLN A 155 2.40 -3.22 26.97
C GLN A 155 3.24 -4.50 27.01
N LEU A 156 4.50 -4.45 26.56
CA LEU A 156 5.41 -5.59 26.64
C LEU A 156 5.66 -6.01 28.09
N LYS A 157 5.85 -5.04 29.00
CA LYS A 157 6.04 -5.32 30.43
C LYS A 157 4.83 -5.96 31.11
N LYS A 158 3.60 -5.75 30.62
CA LYS A 158 2.42 -6.45 31.14
C LYS A 158 2.47 -7.96 30.89
N ILE A 159 3.05 -8.37 29.75
CA ILE A 159 3.14 -9.77 29.35
C ILE A 159 4.50 -10.41 29.71
N LEU A 160 5.56 -9.61 29.81
CA LEU A 160 6.91 -10.00 30.20
C LEU A 160 7.46 -9.01 31.23
N PRO A 161 7.14 -9.16 32.53
CA PRO A 161 7.50 -8.19 33.58
C PRO A 161 9.00 -7.88 33.70
N ASN A 162 9.85 -8.86 33.36
CA ASN A 162 11.30 -8.76 33.42
C ASN A 162 11.94 -8.29 32.10
N ALA A 163 11.14 -7.76 31.16
CA ALA A 163 11.65 -7.24 29.90
C ALA A 163 12.70 -6.14 30.10
N SER A 164 13.86 -6.28 29.44
CA SER A 164 14.88 -5.24 29.39
C SER A 164 14.42 -4.06 28.53
N THR A 165 14.88 -2.85 28.85
CA THR A 165 14.58 -1.64 28.08
C THR A 165 15.06 -1.78 26.62
N PRO A 166 14.28 -1.31 25.63
CA PRO A 166 14.76 -1.24 24.25
C PRO A 166 15.95 -0.28 24.13
N ILE A 167 16.92 -0.64 23.30
CA ILE A 167 18.11 0.18 23.01
C ILE A 167 17.85 1.17 21.86
N GLN A 168 16.89 0.87 20.99
CA GLN A 168 16.45 1.73 19.89
C GLN A 168 14.98 1.49 19.58
N HIS A 169 14.33 2.48 18.96
CA HIS A 169 12.96 2.37 18.49
C HIS A 169 12.74 3.07 17.15
N LEU A 170 11.69 2.66 16.44
CA LEU A 170 11.17 3.34 15.25
C LEU A 170 9.64 3.29 15.28
N VAL A 171 8.99 4.41 14.96
CA VAL A 171 7.52 4.53 14.95
C VAL A 171 7.08 4.93 13.55
N SER A 172 6.18 4.17 12.94
CA SER A 172 5.56 4.57 11.67
C SER A 172 4.38 5.52 11.89
N ARG A 173 4.09 6.34 10.88
CA ARG A 173 2.95 7.27 10.86
C ARG A 173 2.26 7.28 9.50
N TRP A 174 1.56 6.19 9.19
CA TRP A 174 0.91 6.02 7.89
C TRP A 174 -0.32 6.91 7.73
N GLY A 175 -1.01 7.24 8.83
CA GLY A 175 -2.21 8.05 8.82
C GLY A 175 -1.93 9.54 8.58
N SER A 176 -0.77 10.03 9.02
CA SER A 176 -0.36 11.44 8.85
C SER A 176 0.66 11.67 7.73
N ASP A 177 1.22 10.61 7.12
CA ASP A 177 2.01 10.75 5.89
C ASP A 177 1.13 11.24 4.75
N VAL A 178 1.44 12.44 4.26
CA VAL A 178 0.69 13.16 3.22
C VAL A 178 0.61 12.42 1.88
N ASN A 179 1.46 11.42 1.64
CA ASN A 179 1.44 10.64 0.40
C ASN A 179 0.72 9.30 0.55
N THR A 180 0.26 8.93 1.75
CA THR A 180 -0.51 7.69 1.98
C THR A 180 -1.86 7.94 2.64
N LEU A 181 -1.89 8.80 3.67
CA LEU A 181 -3.10 9.18 4.43
C LEU A 181 -3.91 7.98 4.92
N GLY A 182 -3.20 6.97 5.42
CA GLY A 182 -3.73 5.69 5.87
C GLY A 182 -2.85 4.52 5.49
N SER A 183 -3.29 3.31 5.88
CA SER A 183 -2.56 2.07 5.65
C SER A 183 -3.10 1.32 4.43
N TYR A 184 -4.32 0.80 4.50
CA TYR A 184 -4.93 0.00 3.44
C TYR A 184 -6.45 0.10 3.47
N SER A 185 -7.09 -0.15 2.33
CA SER A 185 -8.53 -0.09 2.16
C SER A 185 -9.28 -1.21 2.89
N TYR A 186 -10.55 -0.97 3.19
CA TYR A 186 -11.48 -1.98 3.74
C TYR A 186 -12.94 -1.69 3.34
N ASP A 187 -13.80 -2.71 3.40
CA ASP A 187 -15.24 -2.57 3.20
C ASP A 187 -15.91 -1.84 4.37
N ALA A 188 -16.41 -0.63 4.14
CA ALA A 188 -17.14 0.10 5.15
C ALA A 188 -18.54 -0.49 5.37
N VAL A 189 -18.98 -0.52 6.63
CA VAL A 189 -20.29 -1.07 7.01
C VAL A 189 -21.42 -0.31 6.32
N GLY A 190 -22.36 -1.04 5.72
CA GLY A 190 -23.53 -0.46 5.07
C GLY A 190 -23.27 0.14 3.69
N LYS A 191 -22.10 -0.11 3.10
CA LYS A 191 -21.75 0.36 1.76
C LYS A 191 -21.90 -0.74 0.70
N PRO A 192 -22.03 -0.40 -0.59
CA PRO A 192 -22.08 -1.38 -1.68
C PRO A 192 -20.85 -2.29 -1.71
N HIS A 193 -21.00 -3.50 -2.27
CA HIS A 193 -19.90 -4.48 -2.38
C HIS A 193 -19.05 -4.34 -3.65
N ASP A 194 -19.52 -3.61 -4.65
CA ASP A 194 -18.88 -3.44 -5.96
C ASP A 194 -17.92 -2.25 -6.01
N LEU A 195 -17.56 -1.66 -4.86
CA LEU A 195 -16.79 -0.41 -4.83
C LEU A 195 -15.36 -0.56 -5.36
N TYR A 196 -14.67 -1.67 -5.08
CA TYR A 196 -13.34 -1.95 -5.64
C TYR A 196 -13.39 -2.06 -7.18
N GLU A 197 -14.45 -2.66 -7.71
CA GLU A 197 -14.68 -2.77 -9.15
C GLU A 197 -14.92 -1.39 -9.75
N ARG A 198 -15.83 -0.61 -9.18
CA ARG A 198 -16.07 0.79 -9.57
C ARG A 198 -14.77 1.61 -9.51
N LEU A 199 -13.96 1.47 -8.46
CA LEU A 199 -12.70 2.22 -8.37
C LEU A 199 -11.71 1.83 -9.48
N ARG A 200 -11.72 0.58 -9.95
CA ARG A 200 -10.85 0.11 -11.04
C ARG A 200 -11.26 0.61 -12.43
N ILE A 201 -12.56 0.77 -12.71
CA ILE A 201 -13.07 1.11 -14.06
C ILE A 201 -12.37 2.36 -14.64
N PRO A 202 -11.72 2.30 -15.82
CA PRO A 202 -11.08 3.48 -16.40
C PRO A 202 -12.06 4.65 -16.65
N VAL A 203 -11.55 5.88 -16.61
CA VAL A 203 -12.29 7.09 -16.99
C VAL A 203 -11.57 7.72 -18.17
N ASP A 204 -12.10 7.51 -19.37
CA ASP A 204 -11.48 7.88 -20.64
C ASP A 204 -10.05 7.31 -20.79
N ASN A 205 -9.04 8.15 -20.62
CA ASN A 205 -7.62 7.83 -20.70
C ASN A 205 -6.93 7.79 -19.32
N LEU A 206 -7.72 7.75 -18.24
CA LEU A 206 -7.26 7.54 -16.87
C LEU A 206 -7.58 6.12 -16.42
N PHE A 207 -6.54 5.34 -16.12
CA PHE A 207 -6.64 3.99 -15.58
C PHE A 207 -6.34 4.04 -14.08
N PHE A 208 -6.87 3.09 -13.31
CA PHE A 208 -6.69 3.07 -11.85
C PHE A 208 -6.15 1.71 -11.42
N ALA A 209 -5.10 1.73 -10.60
CA ALA A 209 -4.48 0.53 -10.05
C ALA A 209 -4.03 0.77 -8.60
N GLY A 210 -3.61 -0.30 -7.93
CA GLY A 210 -3.28 -0.31 -6.51
C GLY A 210 -4.17 -1.27 -5.73
N GLU A 211 -3.88 -1.43 -4.43
CA GLU A 211 -4.57 -2.43 -3.59
C GLU A 211 -6.09 -2.17 -3.52
N ALA A 212 -6.51 -0.91 -3.47
CA ALA A 212 -7.92 -0.51 -3.41
C ALA A 212 -8.69 -0.72 -4.73
N THR A 213 -8.06 -1.30 -5.75
CA THR A 213 -8.69 -1.71 -7.01
C THR A 213 -8.72 -3.23 -7.19
N SER A 214 -8.23 -3.98 -6.19
CA SER A 214 -8.17 -5.43 -6.19
C SER A 214 -9.41 -6.01 -5.49
N MET A 215 -10.28 -6.67 -6.26
CA MET A 215 -11.43 -7.39 -5.69
C MET A 215 -11.01 -8.62 -4.88
N SER A 216 -9.96 -9.32 -5.31
CA SER A 216 -9.57 -10.60 -4.73
C SER A 216 -8.58 -10.46 -3.58
N TYR A 217 -7.76 -9.41 -3.60
CA TYR A 217 -6.64 -9.25 -2.66
C TYR A 217 -6.46 -7.80 -2.17
N PRO A 218 -7.52 -7.14 -1.67
CA PRO A 218 -7.41 -5.78 -1.13
C PRO A 218 -6.43 -5.75 0.06
N GLY A 219 -5.82 -4.59 0.30
CA GLY A 219 -4.84 -4.34 1.36
C GLY A 219 -3.50 -5.04 1.21
N SER A 220 -3.21 -5.66 0.06
CA SER A 220 -2.01 -6.48 -0.14
C SER A 220 -1.07 -5.96 -1.24
N VAL A 221 0.22 -6.27 -1.10
CA VAL A 221 1.25 -5.94 -2.11
C VAL A 221 1.00 -6.68 -3.42
N HIS A 222 0.62 -7.96 -3.37
CA HIS A 222 0.34 -8.74 -4.58
C HIS A 222 -0.97 -8.30 -5.26
N GLY A 223 -1.96 -7.84 -4.50
CA GLY A 223 -3.15 -7.19 -5.05
C GLY A 223 -2.80 -5.93 -5.83
N ALA A 224 -1.97 -5.05 -5.25
CA ALA A 224 -1.49 -3.84 -5.93
C ALA A 224 -0.66 -4.15 -7.18
N PHE A 225 0.23 -5.15 -7.12
CA PHE A 225 1.04 -5.56 -8.26
C PHE A 225 0.16 -6.10 -9.40
N SER A 226 -0.76 -7.01 -9.09
CA SER A 226 -1.65 -7.61 -10.09
C SER A 226 -2.56 -6.59 -10.76
N THR A 227 -3.12 -5.62 -10.02
CA THR A 227 -3.94 -4.56 -10.61
C THR A 227 -3.10 -3.58 -11.44
N GLY A 228 -1.84 -3.36 -11.08
CA GLY A 228 -0.88 -2.63 -11.90
C GLY A 228 -0.64 -3.28 -13.27
N LEU A 229 -0.49 -4.60 -13.32
CA LEU A 229 -0.36 -5.35 -14.58
C LEU A 229 -1.62 -5.23 -15.44
N MET A 230 -2.80 -5.37 -14.83
CA MET A 230 -4.08 -5.22 -15.55
C MET A 230 -4.22 -3.81 -16.15
N ALA A 231 -4.01 -2.77 -15.34
CA ALA A 231 -4.13 -1.40 -15.82
C ALA A 231 -3.09 -1.05 -16.89
N ALA A 232 -1.88 -1.63 -16.82
CA ALA A 232 -0.87 -1.46 -17.86
C ALA A 232 -1.31 -2.08 -19.18
N GLU A 233 -1.92 -3.27 -19.15
CA GLU A 233 -2.43 -3.93 -20.35
C GLU A 233 -3.63 -3.19 -20.94
N ASP A 234 -4.59 -2.78 -20.11
CA ASP A 234 -5.75 -1.99 -20.56
C ASP A 234 -5.31 -0.65 -21.18
N CYS A 235 -4.33 0.01 -20.55
CA CYS A 235 -3.73 1.24 -21.07
C CYS A 235 -3.04 1.00 -22.41
N ARG A 236 -2.25 -0.08 -22.53
CA ARG A 236 -1.56 -0.45 -23.77
C ARG A 236 -2.55 -0.67 -24.90
N MET A 237 -3.59 -1.47 -24.67
CA MET A 237 -4.62 -1.78 -25.65
C MET A 237 -5.33 -0.51 -26.14
N ARG A 238 -5.76 0.34 -25.20
CA ARG A 238 -6.46 1.60 -25.53
C ARG A 238 -5.62 2.57 -26.36
N VAL A 239 -4.32 2.65 -26.08
CA VAL A 239 -3.38 3.49 -26.82
C VAL A 239 -3.16 2.92 -28.23
N LEU A 240 -2.94 1.61 -28.38
CA LEU A 240 -2.74 0.97 -29.68
C LEU A 240 -3.98 1.07 -30.59
N GLU A 241 -5.18 0.88 -30.03
CA GLU A 241 -6.44 1.07 -30.75
C GLU A 241 -6.55 2.49 -31.34
N ARG A 242 -6.10 3.49 -30.59
CA ARG A 242 -6.13 4.89 -31.02
C ARG A 242 -5.18 5.19 -32.17
N TYR A 243 -4.03 4.51 -32.22
CA TYR A 243 -3.04 4.69 -33.29
C TYR A 243 -3.28 3.75 -34.49
N GLY A 244 -4.30 2.90 -34.44
CA GLY A 244 -4.63 1.98 -35.54
C GLY A 244 -3.60 0.85 -35.72
N GLU A 245 -2.79 0.57 -34.69
CA GLU A 245 -1.71 -0.43 -34.76
C GLU A 245 -2.12 -1.83 -34.28
N LEU A 246 -3.42 -2.12 -34.18
CA LEU A 246 -3.92 -3.43 -33.77
C LEU A 246 -3.55 -4.56 -34.75
N ASP A 247 -3.22 -4.25 -36.01
CA ASP A 247 -2.87 -5.25 -37.04
C ASP A 247 -1.39 -5.71 -36.99
N LEU A 248 -0.57 -5.24 -36.05
CA LEU A 248 0.85 -5.63 -35.94
C LEU A 248 1.12 -6.82 -35.00
N PHE A 249 0.10 -7.39 -34.36
CA PHE A 249 0.25 -8.55 -33.48
C PHE A 249 -0.41 -9.79 -34.06
N GLN A 250 0.27 -10.43 -35.02
CA GLN A 250 0.18 -11.90 -35.06
C GLN A 250 0.93 -12.42 -33.83
N PRO A 251 0.31 -13.24 -32.96
CA PRO A 251 1.08 -13.95 -31.96
C PRO A 251 2.00 -14.88 -32.76
N VAL A 252 3.31 -14.63 -32.67
CA VAL A 252 4.28 -15.63 -33.10
C VAL A 252 3.99 -16.84 -32.22
N MET A 253 3.30 -17.83 -32.79
CA MET A 253 3.22 -19.18 -32.26
C MET A 253 4.62 -19.77 -32.33
N GLY A 254 5.48 -19.34 -31.42
CA GLY A 254 6.76 -19.96 -31.09
C GLY A 254 6.50 -20.89 -29.91
N GLU A 255 6.59 -22.18 -30.20
CA GLU A 255 6.63 -23.35 -29.32
C GLU A 255 6.41 -23.12 -27.81
N GLU A 256 5.44 -23.86 -27.26
CA GLU A 256 5.22 -24.04 -25.82
C GLU A 256 6.51 -24.43 -25.10
N ALA A 257 7.24 -23.43 -24.59
CA ALA A 257 8.18 -23.65 -23.50
C ALA A 257 7.37 -23.66 -22.20
N SER A 258 7.06 -24.87 -21.72
CA SER A 258 6.50 -25.08 -20.38
C SER A 258 7.46 -24.55 -19.31
N VAL A 259 7.28 -23.29 -18.91
CA VAL A 259 7.97 -22.75 -17.74
C VAL A 259 7.25 -23.27 -16.50
N SER A 260 7.57 -24.51 -16.13
CA SER A 260 7.32 -25.03 -14.80
C SER A 260 8.26 -24.30 -13.82
N VAL A 261 7.73 -23.33 -13.10
CA VAL A 261 8.42 -22.75 -11.94
C VAL A 261 8.29 -23.76 -10.80
N PRO A 262 9.37 -24.37 -10.28
CA PRO A 262 9.26 -25.26 -9.14
C PRO A 262 8.87 -24.43 -7.91
N LEU A 263 7.72 -24.75 -7.31
CA LEU A 263 7.38 -24.35 -5.95
C LEU A 263 8.38 -24.98 -4.99
N LEU A 264 9.46 -24.26 -4.68
CA LEU A 264 10.37 -24.62 -3.58
C LEU A 264 9.73 -24.20 -2.25
N ILE A 265 8.92 -25.12 -1.72
CA ILE A 265 8.57 -25.15 -0.30
C ILE A 265 9.81 -25.66 0.44
N SER A 266 10.63 -24.75 0.99
CA SER A 266 11.69 -25.15 1.91
C SER A 266 11.07 -25.54 3.25
N ARG A 267 10.94 -26.86 3.46
CA ARG A 267 10.89 -27.45 4.80
C ARG A 267 12.33 -27.72 5.24
N MET A 268 12.78 -26.96 6.23
CA MET A 268 13.56 -27.37 7.42
C MET A 268 13.91 -26.10 8.20
#